data_AF-T2HWX1-F1
#
_entry.id   AF-T2HWX1-F1
#
_cell.length_a   1.000
_cell.length_b   1.000
_cell.length_c   1.000
_cell.angle_alpha   90.00
_cell.angle_beta   90.00
_cell.angle_gamma   90.00
#
_symmetry.space_group_name_H-M   'P 1'
#
loop_
_entity.id
_entity.type
_entity.pdbx_description
1 polymer ?
#
loop_
_entity_poly.entity_id
_entity_poly.type
_entity_poly.pdbx_seq_one_letter_code
_entity_poly.pdbx_strand_id
1 'polypeptide(L)'
;TCQTRLYGDSLASFTFYGWNLALILGVITYTMGITQGREYAEFNWQIDIIILVVWVAYFWIYLQTLLRRNQPHIYVANWFFMSFILATALLHIFNNLEVPVGIFHTDSYPLFSGVQDAMRQWWYGHNAVGFFLTAAFLGMMYYFVPKQAGRPIYSYKLSIIHFWALVFLYMWVGAHHLHWTALPDWVSTLAATFSILLLLPSWGGMINGIMTLSGAWDKLRTDPIMLFLITALSFYGMSTFEGPMMSLKSVNALSHYTDWTVGHVHSGALGWVAMITFGSLYHLIPRLWGVNLYSLKLVYVHFFLATIGIVLYITAMWVAGIGQGLMLRAFDQYGNLAYTFTESVVFLHRPYVVRAIGGGFFLAGMLIMAWNIAMTVRMGIKSEAREREEARAAEARTA
;
A
#
# COMPACT_ATOMS: atom_id res chain seq x y z
N THR A 1 -17.38 -1.16 -11.82
CA THR A 1 -17.39 0.21 -12.40
C THR A 1 -17.81 0.20 -13.87
N CYS A 2 -17.40 -0.79 -14.68
CA CYS A 2 -17.71 -0.90 -16.11
C CYS A 2 -18.94 -1.77 -16.47
N GLN A 3 -19.66 -2.29 -15.48
CA GLN A 3 -20.92 -3.07 -15.61
C GLN A 3 -20.84 -4.29 -16.54
N THR A 4 -19.70 -4.97 -16.57
CA THR A 4 -19.52 -6.23 -17.30
C THR A 4 -18.89 -7.27 -16.38
N ARG A 5 -19.05 -8.55 -16.70
CA ARG A 5 -18.39 -9.65 -15.98
C ARG A 5 -16.88 -9.58 -16.22
N LEU A 6 -16.11 -10.04 -15.23
CA LEU A 6 -14.66 -10.19 -15.36
C LEU A 6 -14.32 -11.07 -16.57
N TYR A 7 -13.30 -10.70 -17.32
CA TYR A 7 -12.83 -11.48 -18.46
C TYR A 7 -12.11 -12.77 -18.01
N GLY A 8 -12.56 -13.91 -18.54
CA GLY A 8 -11.82 -15.19 -18.47
C GLY A 8 -11.67 -15.77 -17.06
N ASP A 9 -12.70 -16.47 -16.57
CA ASP A 9 -12.70 -17.05 -15.22
C ASP A 9 -11.50 -17.97 -14.94
N SER A 10 -11.09 -18.79 -15.92
CA SER A 10 -9.92 -19.67 -15.79
C SER A 10 -8.62 -18.89 -15.63
N LEU A 11 -8.48 -17.78 -16.35
CA LEU A 11 -7.32 -16.90 -16.25
C LEU A 11 -7.33 -16.15 -14.91
N ALA A 12 -8.51 -15.75 -14.42
CA ALA A 12 -8.65 -15.18 -13.08
C ALA A 12 -8.24 -16.18 -11.99
N SER A 13 -8.66 -17.45 -12.08
CA SER A 13 -8.18 -18.52 -11.19
C SER A 13 -6.67 -18.72 -11.30
N PHE A 14 -6.11 -18.69 -12.51
CA PHE A 14 -4.65 -18.75 -12.71
C PHE A 14 -3.94 -17.61 -11.97
N THR A 15 -4.43 -16.37 -12.07
CA THR A 15 -3.82 -15.24 -11.34
C THR A 15 -3.91 -15.40 -9.84
N PHE A 16 -5.03 -15.93 -9.33
CA PHE A 16 -5.21 -16.19 -7.90
C PHE A 16 -4.21 -17.24 -7.39
N TYR A 17 -4.17 -18.43 -8.00
CA TYR A 17 -3.27 -19.50 -7.54
C TYR A 17 -1.81 -19.18 -7.83
N GLY A 18 -1.51 -18.57 -8.98
CA GLY A 18 -0.16 -18.17 -9.36
C GLY A 18 0.42 -17.12 -8.41
N TRP A 19 -0.37 -16.12 -8.01
CA TRP A 19 0.06 -15.12 -7.02
C TRP A 19 0.33 -15.76 -5.65
N ASN A 20 -0.56 -16.63 -5.18
CA ASN A 20 -0.35 -17.36 -3.91
C ASN A 20 0.88 -18.26 -3.98
N LEU A 21 1.12 -18.95 -5.10
CA LEU A 21 2.30 -19.77 -5.30
C LEU A 21 3.58 -18.92 -5.22
N ALA A 22 3.64 -17.80 -5.94
CA ALA A 22 4.78 -16.89 -5.90
C ALA A 22 5.07 -16.38 -4.47
N LEU A 23 4.02 -15.98 -3.74
CA LEU A 23 4.16 -15.54 -2.35
C LEU A 23 4.68 -16.64 -1.42
N ILE A 24 4.13 -17.85 -1.50
CA ILE A 24 4.57 -18.99 -0.68
C ILE A 24 6.04 -19.33 -0.98
N LEU A 25 6.39 -19.43 -2.26
CA LEU A 25 7.77 -19.68 -2.67
C LEU A 25 8.70 -18.59 -2.17
N GLY A 26 8.30 -17.32 -2.29
CA GLY A 26 9.11 -16.19 -1.87
C GLY A 26 9.37 -16.16 -0.36
N VAL A 27 8.34 -16.45 0.45
CA VAL A 27 8.51 -16.55 1.91
C VAL A 27 9.45 -17.71 2.29
N ILE A 28 9.31 -18.86 1.62
CA ILE A 28 10.19 -20.02 1.85
C ILE A 28 11.64 -19.69 1.47
N THR A 29 11.89 -19.19 0.26
CA THR A 29 13.26 -18.88 -0.19
C THR A 29 13.90 -17.78 0.64
N TYR A 30 13.15 -16.73 0.98
CA TYR A 30 13.64 -15.64 1.82
C TYR A 30 14.04 -16.13 3.23
N THR A 31 13.23 -16.98 3.86
CA THR A 31 13.58 -17.54 5.19
C THR A 31 14.75 -18.53 5.15
N MET A 32 15.04 -19.11 3.98
CA MET A 32 16.25 -19.90 3.74
C MET A 32 17.51 -19.05 3.48
N GLY A 33 17.38 -17.72 3.47
CA GLY A 33 18.49 -16.79 3.20
C GLY A 33 18.75 -16.54 1.72
N ILE A 34 17.86 -17.00 0.84
CA ILE A 34 17.96 -16.76 -0.61
C ILE A 34 17.30 -15.40 -0.89
N THR A 35 18.13 -14.40 -1.18
CA THR A 35 17.66 -13.04 -1.45
C THR A 35 18.57 -12.31 -2.42
N GLN A 36 18.00 -11.44 -3.26
CA GLN A 36 18.77 -10.48 -4.06
C GLN A 36 19.40 -9.36 -3.21
N GLY A 37 18.97 -9.19 -1.95
CA GLY A 37 19.43 -8.12 -1.07
C GLY A 37 18.94 -6.72 -1.48
N ARG A 38 17.86 -6.65 -2.27
CA ARG A 38 17.31 -5.42 -2.85
C ARG A 38 15.90 -5.19 -2.30
N GLU A 39 15.70 -4.05 -1.65
CA GLU A 39 14.44 -3.74 -0.95
C GLU A 39 13.22 -3.84 -1.88
N TYR A 40 12.17 -4.52 -1.44
CA TYR A 40 10.95 -4.83 -2.20
C TYR A 40 11.16 -5.66 -3.47
N ALA A 41 12.37 -6.17 -3.72
CA ALA A 41 12.74 -7.04 -4.83
C ALA A 41 13.62 -8.19 -4.30
N GLU A 42 13.28 -8.72 -3.13
CA GLU A 42 14.14 -9.67 -2.42
C GLU A 42 14.12 -11.08 -3.02
N PHE A 43 13.04 -11.45 -3.71
CA PHE A 43 12.91 -12.80 -4.25
C PHE A 43 13.90 -13.07 -5.38
N ASN A 44 14.23 -14.34 -5.60
CA ASN A 44 15.14 -14.77 -6.65
C ASN A 44 14.51 -14.75 -8.05
N TRP A 45 15.35 -14.74 -9.08
CA TRP A 45 14.98 -14.59 -10.49
C TRP A 45 13.89 -15.55 -11.00
N GLN A 46 13.86 -16.79 -10.49
CA GLN A 46 12.80 -17.74 -10.84
C GLN A 46 11.42 -17.26 -10.38
N ILE A 47 11.34 -16.70 -9.18
CA ILE A 47 10.09 -16.16 -8.63
C ILE A 47 9.72 -14.87 -9.35
N ASP A 48 10.69 -14.05 -9.74
CA ASP A 48 10.45 -12.86 -10.54
C ASP A 48 9.79 -13.17 -11.87
N ILE A 49 10.18 -14.25 -12.53
CA ILE A 49 9.52 -14.73 -13.76
C ILE A 49 8.09 -15.19 -13.46
N ILE A 50 7.87 -15.93 -12.37
CA ILE A 50 6.52 -16.37 -11.98
C ILE A 50 5.62 -15.15 -11.74
N ILE A 51 6.10 -14.17 -10.97
CA ILE A 51 5.40 -12.91 -10.71
C ILE A 51 5.07 -12.22 -12.02
N LEU A 52 6.05 -12.07 -12.94
CA LEU A 52 5.85 -11.41 -14.22
C LEU A 52 4.76 -12.11 -15.06
N VAL A 53 4.80 -13.44 -15.18
CA VAL A 53 3.80 -14.20 -15.96
C VAL A 53 2.40 -14.03 -15.37
N VAL A 54 2.28 -14.13 -14.04
CA VAL A 54 1.01 -13.89 -13.33
C VAL A 54 0.53 -12.47 -13.54
N TRP A 55 1.43 -11.48 -13.50
CA TRP A 55 1.11 -10.08 -13.67
C TRP A 55 0.66 -9.74 -15.09
N VAL A 56 1.27 -10.35 -16.11
CA VAL A 56 0.83 -10.22 -17.51
C VAL A 56 -0.58 -10.79 -17.69
N ALA A 57 -0.89 -11.93 -17.08
CA ALA A 57 -2.24 -12.48 -17.08
C ALA A 57 -3.24 -11.54 -16.37
N TYR A 58 -2.85 -10.96 -15.22
CA TYR A 58 -3.66 -9.98 -14.50
C TYR A 58 -3.94 -8.73 -15.33
N PHE A 59 -2.92 -8.18 -16.00
CA PHE A 59 -3.07 -7.07 -16.94
C PHE A 59 -4.04 -7.41 -18.07
N TRP A 60 -3.90 -8.59 -18.68
CA TRP A 60 -4.75 -9.02 -19.78
C TRP A 60 -6.22 -9.12 -19.35
N ILE A 61 -6.51 -9.72 -18.20
CA ILE A 61 -7.86 -9.76 -17.63
C ILE A 61 -8.42 -8.36 -17.44
N TYR A 62 -7.63 -7.47 -16.83
CA TYR A 62 -8.07 -6.12 -16.50
C TYR A 62 -8.37 -5.31 -17.76
N LEU A 63 -7.48 -5.35 -18.75
CA LEU A 63 -7.65 -4.69 -20.04
C LEU A 63 -8.89 -5.20 -20.78
N GLN A 64 -9.03 -6.52 -20.93
CA GLN A 64 -10.17 -7.10 -21.65
C GLN A 64 -11.50 -6.80 -20.96
N THR A 65 -11.53 -6.77 -19.63
CA THR A 65 -12.71 -6.38 -18.86
C THR A 65 -13.10 -4.91 -19.12
N LEU A 66 -12.13 -4.01 -19.28
CA LEU A 66 -12.40 -2.61 -19.62
C LEU A 66 -12.79 -2.40 -21.09
N LEU A 67 -12.26 -3.20 -22.02
CA LEU A 67 -12.63 -3.14 -23.43
C LEU A 67 -14.09 -3.59 -23.64
N ARG A 68 -14.57 -4.54 -22.83
CA ARG A 68 -15.95 -5.06 -22.84
C ARG A 68 -16.92 -4.27 -21.96
N ARG A 69 -16.56 -3.05 -21.57
CA ARG A 69 -17.40 -2.19 -20.73
C ARG A 69 -18.70 -1.83 -21.43
N ASN A 70 -19.77 -1.71 -20.64
CA ASN A 70 -21.07 -1.24 -21.14
C ASN A 70 -21.19 0.29 -21.10
N GLN A 71 -20.33 0.96 -20.34
CA GLN A 71 -20.34 2.42 -20.19
C GLN A 71 -19.31 3.07 -21.12
N PRO A 72 -19.63 4.18 -21.82
CA PRO A 72 -18.70 4.79 -22.77
C PRO A 72 -17.43 5.29 -22.08
N HIS A 73 -17.58 5.87 -20.88
CA HIS A 73 -16.49 6.40 -20.07
C HIS A 73 -15.89 5.35 -19.14
N ILE A 74 -14.56 5.40 -18.99
CA ILE A 74 -13.82 4.62 -17.99
C ILE A 74 -13.78 5.44 -16.70
N TYR A 75 -14.23 4.84 -15.60
CA TYR A 75 -14.23 5.49 -14.28
C TYR A 75 -12.81 5.74 -13.76
N VAL A 76 -12.61 6.83 -13.03
CA VAL A 76 -11.30 7.30 -12.53
C VAL A 76 -10.56 6.23 -11.72
N ALA A 77 -11.28 5.43 -10.90
CA ALA A 77 -10.66 4.33 -10.17
C ALA A 77 -9.87 3.38 -11.10
N ASN A 78 -10.38 3.15 -12.31
CA ASN A 78 -9.74 2.27 -13.28
C ASN A 78 -8.55 2.94 -13.97
N TRP A 79 -8.46 4.27 -13.99
CA TRP A 79 -7.24 4.97 -14.46
C TRP A 79 -6.08 4.67 -13.52
N PHE A 80 -6.33 4.81 -12.22
CA PHE A 80 -5.38 4.49 -11.16
C PHE A 80 -4.98 3.02 -11.18
N PHE A 81 -5.94 2.08 -11.25
CA PHE A 81 -5.62 0.66 -11.35
C PHE A 81 -4.86 0.31 -12.63
N MET A 82 -5.23 0.86 -13.79
CA MET A 82 -4.50 0.61 -15.03
C MET A 82 -3.07 1.14 -14.95
N SER A 83 -2.89 2.34 -14.40
CA SER A 83 -1.56 2.92 -14.19
C SER A 83 -0.73 2.08 -13.20
N PHE A 84 -1.34 1.60 -12.12
CA PHE A 84 -0.71 0.68 -11.17
C PHE A 84 -0.21 -0.58 -11.86
N ILE A 85 -1.07 -1.24 -12.65
CA ILE A 85 -0.74 -2.51 -13.30
C ILE A 85 0.44 -2.32 -14.27
N LEU A 86 0.36 -1.30 -15.13
CA LEU A 86 1.37 -1.03 -16.14
C LEU A 86 2.71 -0.58 -15.54
N ALA A 87 2.67 0.37 -14.60
CA ALA A 87 3.89 0.86 -13.96
C ALA A 87 4.55 -0.27 -13.15
N THR A 88 3.80 -1.06 -12.38
CA THR A 88 4.39 -2.18 -11.61
C THR A 88 5.07 -3.19 -12.53
N ALA A 89 4.46 -3.53 -13.68
CA ALA A 89 5.08 -4.42 -14.66
C ALA A 89 6.41 -3.86 -15.18
N LEU A 90 6.42 -2.58 -15.55
CA LEU A 90 7.61 -1.87 -16.02
C LEU A 90 8.71 -1.89 -14.94
N LEU A 91 8.37 -1.52 -13.71
CA LEU A 91 9.28 -1.45 -12.58
C LEU A 91 9.88 -2.83 -12.28
N HIS A 92 9.04 -3.86 -12.20
CA HIS A 92 9.45 -5.25 -11.96
C HIS A 92 10.44 -5.74 -13.03
N ILE A 93 10.13 -5.56 -14.31
CA ILE A 93 11.00 -6.01 -15.41
C ILE A 93 12.37 -5.33 -15.32
N PHE A 94 12.40 -4.00 -15.20
CA PHE A 94 13.66 -3.26 -15.31
C PHE A 94 14.50 -3.34 -14.04
N ASN A 95 13.88 -3.42 -12.86
CA ASN A 95 14.61 -3.61 -11.61
C ASN A 95 15.14 -5.02 -11.44
N ASN A 96 14.54 -6.01 -12.09
CA ASN A 96 14.94 -7.42 -11.91
C ASN A 96 15.69 -7.94 -13.15
N LEU A 97 16.29 -7.03 -13.93
CA LEU A 97 17.32 -7.39 -14.90
C LEU A 97 18.57 -7.86 -14.16
N GLU A 98 18.80 -9.15 -14.22
CA GLU A 98 19.87 -9.86 -13.53
C GLU A 98 20.39 -11.02 -14.38
N VAL A 99 21.61 -11.45 -14.07
CA VAL A 99 22.28 -12.58 -14.71
C VAL A 99 22.27 -13.75 -13.74
N PRO A 100 21.45 -14.80 -13.99
CA PRO A 100 21.49 -16.02 -13.21
C PRO A 100 22.87 -16.68 -13.28
N VAL A 101 23.37 -17.19 -12.15
CA VAL A 101 24.62 -17.97 -12.12
C VAL A 101 24.48 -19.28 -12.91
N GLY A 102 23.27 -19.83 -12.96
CA GLY A 102 22.91 -20.98 -13.80
C GLY A 102 21.41 -21.27 -13.74
N ILE A 103 20.90 -22.08 -14.68
CA ILE A 103 19.45 -22.36 -14.83
C ILE A 103 18.85 -23.04 -13.59
N PHE A 104 19.63 -23.88 -12.92
CA PHE A 104 19.20 -24.60 -11.70
C PHE A 104 19.71 -23.93 -10.41
N HIS A 105 20.36 -22.77 -10.51
CA HIS A 105 20.84 -22.01 -9.37
C HIS A 105 19.85 -20.90 -9.01
N THR A 106 19.61 -20.69 -7.72
CA THR A 106 18.79 -19.59 -7.23
C THR A 106 19.52 -18.25 -7.24
N ASP A 107 20.85 -18.29 -7.32
CA ASP A 107 21.69 -17.09 -7.28
C ASP A 107 21.69 -16.36 -8.63
N SER A 108 21.66 -15.04 -8.53
CA SER A 108 21.72 -14.11 -9.65
C SER A 108 22.44 -12.83 -9.23
N TYR A 109 23.04 -12.14 -10.19
CA TYR A 109 23.68 -10.84 -9.96
C TYR A 109 23.01 -9.74 -10.78
N PRO A 110 22.80 -8.54 -10.21
CA PRO A 110 22.16 -7.45 -10.93
C PRO A 110 22.96 -7.05 -12.17
N LEU A 111 22.26 -6.68 -13.24
CA LEU A 111 22.90 -6.23 -14.48
C LEU A 111 23.70 -4.92 -14.31
N PHE A 112 23.33 -4.13 -13.31
CA PHE A 112 23.94 -2.84 -13.00
C PHE A 112 24.65 -2.89 -11.64
N SER A 113 25.55 -1.93 -11.38
CA SER A 113 26.29 -1.85 -10.13
C SER A 113 26.43 -0.41 -9.61
N GLY A 114 26.75 -0.28 -8.33
CA GLY A 114 27.08 1.01 -7.70
C GLY A 114 25.93 2.02 -7.82
N VAL A 115 26.28 3.25 -8.22
CA VAL A 115 25.32 4.37 -8.31
C VAL A 115 24.17 4.11 -9.28
N GLN A 116 24.42 3.40 -10.39
CA GLN A 116 23.38 3.07 -11.37
C GLN A 116 22.38 2.07 -10.78
N ASP A 117 22.87 1.05 -10.08
CA ASP A 117 21.98 0.09 -9.43
C ASP A 117 21.21 0.72 -8.28
N ALA A 118 21.84 1.60 -7.49
CA ALA A 118 21.16 2.37 -6.45
C ALA A 118 20.03 3.23 -7.02
N MET A 119 20.28 3.95 -8.12
CA MET A 119 19.26 4.77 -8.79
C MET A 119 18.11 3.91 -9.31
N ARG A 120 18.42 2.78 -9.95
CA ARG A 120 17.41 1.82 -10.44
C ARG A 120 16.59 1.25 -9.29
N GLN A 121 17.28 0.84 -8.22
CA GLN A 121 16.67 0.27 -7.03
C GLN A 121 15.68 1.23 -6.38
N TRP A 122 16.01 2.52 -6.28
CA TRP A 122 15.09 3.48 -5.67
C TRP A 122 14.11 4.11 -6.65
N TRP A 123 14.41 4.13 -7.95
CA TRP A 123 13.37 4.31 -8.96
C TRP A 123 12.31 3.21 -8.83
N TYR A 124 12.72 1.95 -8.66
CA TYR A 124 11.84 0.84 -8.37
C TYR A 124 11.12 0.98 -7.03
N GLY A 125 11.86 0.99 -5.91
CA GLY A 125 11.31 0.91 -4.56
C GLY A 125 10.35 2.05 -4.26
N HIS A 126 10.69 3.28 -4.66
CA HIS A 126 9.78 4.39 -4.46
C HIS A 126 8.51 4.25 -5.31
N ASN A 127 8.64 3.88 -6.59
CA ASN A 127 7.48 3.71 -7.46
C ASN A 127 6.69 2.42 -7.16
N ALA A 128 7.27 1.44 -6.46
CA ALA A 128 6.52 0.34 -5.86
C ALA A 128 5.54 0.92 -4.83
N VAL A 129 6.01 1.79 -3.93
CA VAL A 129 5.10 2.51 -3.01
C VAL A 129 4.14 3.44 -3.79
N GLY A 130 4.61 4.11 -4.84
CA GLY A 130 3.82 5.06 -5.62
C GLY A 130 2.69 4.47 -6.44
N PHE A 131 2.93 3.34 -7.10
CA PHE A 131 1.95 2.71 -7.96
C PHE A 131 1.23 1.58 -7.25
N PHE A 132 1.96 0.71 -6.56
CA PHE A 132 1.38 -0.39 -5.82
C PHE A 132 0.65 0.11 -4.57
N LEU A 133 1.30 0.93 -3.72
CA LEU A 133 0.75 1.34 -2.42
C LEU A 133 -0.01 2.68 -2.44
N THR A 134 0.15 3.50 -3.48
CA THR A 134 -0.61 4.75 -3.63
C THR A 134 -1.61 4.67 -4.76
N ALA A 135 -1.21 4.45 -6.01
CA ALA A 135 -2.15 4.45 -7.13
C ALA A 135 -3.23 3.36 -7.01
N ALA A 136 -2.87 2.11 -6.74
CA ALA A 136 -3.87 1.03 -6.58
C ALA A 136 -4.87 1.34 -5.46
N PHE A 137 -4.39 1.90 -4.35
CA PHE A 137 -5.22 2.24 -3.19
C PHE A 137 -6.04 3.52 -3.38
N LEU A 138 -5.58 4.47 -4.20
CA LEU A 138 -6.42 5.55 -4.72
C LEU A 138 -7.52 5.00 -5.63
N GLY A 139 -7.26 3.94 -6.40
CA GLY A 139 -8.28 3.18 -7.12
C GLY A 139 -9.34 2.60 -6.18
N MET A 140 -8.93 2.00 -5.05
CA MET A 140 -9.87 1.54 -4.02
C MET A 140 -10.67 2.72 -3.44
N MET A 141 -9.98 3.79 -3.03
CA MET A 141 -10.60 4.99 -2.49
C MET A 141 -11.68 5.56 -3.41
N TYR A 142 -11.36 5.72 -4.69
CA TYR A 142 -12.29 6.23 -5.70
C TYR A 142 -13.53 5.38 -5.89
N TYR A 143 -13.48 4.08 -5.58
CA TYR A 143 -14.66 3.23 -5.60
C TYR A 143 -15.39 3.21 -4.26
N PHE A 144 -14.69 2.88 -3.18
CA PHE A 144 -15.30 2.55 -1.89
C PHE A 144 -15.76 3.76 -1.09
N VAL A 145 -15.04 4.90 -1.15
CA VAL A 145 -15.46 6.12 -0.44
C VAL A 145 -16.81 6.63 -0.94
N PRO A 146 -17.01 6.97 -2.23
CA PRO A 146 -18.32 7.44 -2.69
C PRO A 146 -19.40 6.37 -2.53
N LYS A 147 -19.05 5.08 -2.70
CA LYS A 147 -20.03 3.99 -2.60
C LYS A 147 -20.54 3.77 -1.18
N GLN A 148 -19.66 3.84 -0.18
CA GLN A 148 -20.07 3.74 1.23
C GLN A 148 -20.72 5.04 1.71
N ALA A 149 -20.23 6.20 1.26
CA ALA A 149 -20.80 7.50 1.60
C ALA A 149 -22.18 7.72 0.97
N GLY A 150 -22.50 7.05 -0.14
CA GLY A 150 -23.72 7.29 -0.90
C GLY A 150 -23.72 8.70 -1.51
N ARG A 151 -22.54 9.20 -1.86
CA ARG A 151 -22.32 10.55 -2.39
C ARG A 151 -21.58 10.46 -3.74
N PRO A 152 -21.85 11.38 -4.68
CA PRO A 152 -21.02 11.50 -5.87
C PRO A 152 -19.60 11.94 -5.47
N ILE A 153 -18.61 11.57 -6.29
CA ILE A 153 -17.25 12.11 -6.14
C ILE A 153 -17.31 13.63 -6.17
N TYR A 154 -16.57 14.27 -5.28
CA TYR A 154 -16.54 15.73 -5.13
C TYR A 154 -16.16 16.47 -6.43
N SER A 155 -15.00 16.18 -7.02
CA SER A 155 -14.53 16.92 -8.19
C SER A 155 -13.88 16.04 -9.26
N TYR A 156 -14.56 15.91 -10.40
CA TYR A 156 -14.01 15.23 -11.57
C TYR A 156 -12.82 15.96 -12.20
N LYS A 157 -12.82 17.31 -12.19
CA LYS A 157 -11.67 18.09 -12.69
C LYS A 157 -10.42 17.83 -11.83
N LEU A 158 -10.59 17.77 -10.51
CA LEU A 158 -9.52 17.40 -9.60
C LEU A 158 -9.06 15.97 -9.87
N SER A 159 -9.99 15.03 -10.15
CA SER A 159 -9.67 13.66 -10.57
C SER A 159 -8.78 13.58 -11.81
N ILE A 160 -8.94 14.47 -12.78
CA ILE A 160 -8.06 14.53 -13.96
C ILE A 160 -6.69 15.06 -13.59
N ILE A 161 -6.65 16.25 -12.97
CA ILE A 161 -5.40 16.97 -12.69
C ILE A 161 -4.51 16.13 -11.78
N HIS A 162 -5.08 15.62 -10.68
CA HIS A 162 -4.28 14.90 -9.70
C HIS A 162 -3.84 13.53 -10.23
N PHE A 163 -4.62 12.85 -11.10
CA PHE A 163 -4.22 11.58 -11.69
C PHE A 163 -2.98 11.76 -12.58
N TRP A 164 -3.06 12.67 -13.57
CA TRP A 164 -1.98 12.86 -14.53
C TRP A 164 -0.72 13.43 -13.88
N ALA A 165 -0.88 14.41 -13.00
CA ALA A 165 0.26 14.98 -12.27
C ALA A 165 0.89 13.95 -11.32
N LEU A 166 0.10 13.13 -10.62
CA LEU A 166 0.63 12.09 -9.72
C LEU A 166 1.42 11.04 -10.51
N VAL A 167 0.82 10.45 -11.55
CA VAL A 167 1.45 9.38 -12.35
C VAL A 167 2.72 9.89 -13.04
N PHE A 168 2.73 11.13 -13.53
CA PHE A 168 3.92 11.71 -14.13
C PHE A 168 5.02 11.99 -13.10
N LEU A 169 4.69 12.67 -11.99
CA LEU A 169 5.69 13.14 -11.02
C LEU A 169 6.30 11.98 -10.21
N TYR A 170 5.53 10.94 -9.86
CA TYR A 170 6.02 9.82 -9.06
C TYR A 170 7.25 9.13 -9.67
N MET A 171 7.33 9.08 -11.00
CA MET A 171 8.44 8.44 -11.72
C MET A 171 9.81 9.11 -11.49
N TRP A 172 9.83 10.35 -10.99
CA TRP A 172 11.05 11.16 -10.84
C TRP A 172 11.64 11.18 -9.43
N VAL A 173 10.89 10.75 -8.43
CA VAL A 173 11.23 11.08 -7.03
C VAL A 173 12.07 10.01 -6.33
N GLY A 174 12.35 8.88 -6.98
CA GLY A 174 13.13 7.78 -6.37
C GLY A 174 14.48 8.20 -5.80
N ALA A 175 15.18 9.16 -6.42
CA ALA A 175 16.47 9.63 -5.91
C ALA A 175 16.40 10.38 -4.57
N HIS A 176 15.22 10.66 -4.01
CA HIS A 176 15.15 11.21 -2.65
C HIS A 176 15.59 10.22 -1.56
N HIS A 177 15.71 8.94 -1.90
CA HIS A 177 16.26 7.91 -1.03
C HIS A 177 17.80 7.95 -1.01
N LEU A 178 18.40 8.76 -1.88
CA LEU A 178 19.83 8.76 -2.19
C LEU A 178 20.48 10.13 -1.98
N HIS A 179 19.86 11.00 -1.18
CA HIS A 179 20.49 12.27 -0.81
C HIS A 179 21.77 12.04 -0.01
N TRP A 180 22.79 12.86 -0.25
CA TRP A 180 24.10 12.78 0.40
C TRP A 180 24.81 11.42 0.23
N THR A 181 24.49 10.69 -0.84
CA THR A 181 25.18 9.46 -1.24
C THR A 181 26.14 9.73 -2.41
N ALA A 182 26.71 8.67 -3.01
CA ALA A 182 27.51 8.76 -4.22
C ALA A 182 26.71 9.14 -5.50
N LEU A 183 25.38 9.25 -5.41
CA LEU A 183 24.54 9.68 -6.53
C LEU A 183 24.86 11.13 -6.94
N PRO A 184 24.96 11.45 -8.25
CA PRO A 184 25.24 12.80 -8.71
C PRO A 184 24.25 13.83 -8.16
N ASP A 185 24.79 14.96 -7.76
CA ASP A 185 24.06 15.93 -6.96
C ASP A 185 22.87 16.56 -7.70
N TRP A 186 22.94 16.62 -9.04
CA TRP A 186 21.86 17.10 -9.90
C TRP A 186 20.64 16.17 -9.87
N VAL A 187 20.83 14.85 -9.80
CA VAL A 187 19.74 13.86 -9.72
C VAL A 187 19.04 14.00 -8.37
N SER A 188 19.84 14.12 -7.32
CA SER A 188 19.40 14.36 -5.96
C SER A 188 18.57 15.65 -5.85
N THR A 189 19.01 16.75 -6.47
CA THR A 189 18.24 18.01 -6.52
C THR A 189 16.95 17.86 -7.32
N LEU A 190 16.98 17.19 -8.48
CA LEU A 190 15.80 16.94 -9.30
C LEU A 190 14.72 16.18 -8.51
N ALA A 191 15.08 15.10 -7.83
CA ALA A 191 14.14 14.33 -7.03
C ALA A 191 13.57 15.12 -5.85
N ALA A 192 14.37 15.94 -5.17
CA ALA A 192 13.87 16.83 -4.12
C ALA A 192 12.83 17.82 -4.67
N THR A 193 13.10 18.46 -5.82
CA THR A 193 12.15 19.37 -6.46
C THR A 193 10.85 18.66 -6.84
N PHE A 194 10.94 17.52 -7.52
CA PHE A 194 9.75 16.77 -7.94
C PHE A 194 8.96 16.20 -6.75
N SER A 195 9.63 15.86 -5.64
CA SER A 195 8.97 15.39 -4.41
C SER A 195 8.14 16.49 -3.76
N ILE A 196 8.63 17.73 -3.74
CA ILE A 196 7.84 18.88 -3.27
C ILE A 196 6.62 19.10 -4.17
N LEU A 197 6.81 19.05 -5.50
CA LEU A 197 5.70 19.21 -6.45
C LEU A 197 4.66 18.09 -6.31
N LEU A 198 5.09 16.88 -5.98
CA LEU A 198 4.25 15.69 -5.79
C LEU A 198 3.26 15.84 -4.62
N LEU A 199 3.51 16.76 -3.67
CA LEU A 199 2.58 17.09 -2.60
C LEU A 199 1.19 17.46 -3.15
N LEU A 200 1.15 18.32 -4.19
CA LEU A 200 -0.09 18.88 -4.72
C LEU A 200 -1.03 17.81 -5.29
N PRO A 201 -0.62 16.94 -6.24
CA PRO A 201 -1.51 15.91 -6.74
C PRO A 201 -1.78 14.79 -5.73
N SER A 202 -0.87 14.54 -4.79
CA SER A 202 -1.14 13.60 -3.70
C SER A 202 -2.29 14.10 -2.82
N TRP A 203 -2.21 15.34 -2.34
CA TRP A 203 -3.31 15.97 -1.61
C TRP A 203 -4.56 16.16 -2.44
N GLY A 204 -4.45 16.29 -3.76
CA GLY A 204 -5.60 16.21 -4.66
C GLY A 204 -6.42 14.94 -4.47
N GLY A 205 -5.76 13.79 -4.25
CA GLY A 205 -6.43 12.53 -3.91
C GLY A 205 -7.13 12.56 -2.55
N MET A 206 -6.43 13.06 -1.52
CA MET A 206 -6.99 13.22 -0.17
C MET A 206 -8.23 14.13 -0.20
N ILE A 207 -8.09 15.33 -0.76
CA ILE A 207 -9.15 16.34 -0.83
C ILE A 207 -10.35 15.77 -1.57
N ASN A 208 -10.16 15.10 -2.70
CA ASN A 208 -11.28 14.54 -3.46
C ASN A 208 -12.01 13.45 -2.65
N GLY A 209 -11.26 12.59 -1.94
CA GLY A 209 -11.83 11.58 -1.04
C GLY A 209 -12.59 12.20 0.13
N ILE A 210 -11.96 13.11 0.88
CA ILE A 210 -12.53 13.73 2.08
C ILE A 210 -13.75 14.58 1.71
N MET A 211 -13.63 15.44 0.70
CA MET A 211 -14.73 16.33 0.31
C MET A 211 -15.92 15.58 -0.28
N THR A 212 -15.74 14.33 -0.75
CA THR A 212 -16.84 13.44 -1.15
C THR A 212 -17.76 13.09 0.03
N LEU A 213 -17.25 13.12 1.27
CA LEU A 213 -18.08 12.96 2.47
C LEU A 213 -18.85 14.24 2.83
N SER A 214 -18.67 15.36 2.13
CA SER A 214 -19.36 16.61 2.47
C SER A 214 -20.88 16.43 2.47
N GLY A 215 -21.50 16.72 3.61
CA GLY A 215 -22.94 16.49 3.83
C GLY A 215 -23.30 15.06 4.27
N ALA A 216 -22.34 14.15 4.40
CA ALA A 216 -22.50 12.80 4.94
C ALA A 216 -21.61 12.54 6.19
N TRP A 217 -21.15 13.62 6.84
CA TRP A 217 -20.29 13.55 8.02
C TRP A 217 -20.95 12.87 9.22
N ASP A 218 -22.28 12.84 9.28
CA ASP A 218 -23.06 12.09 10.25
C ASP A 218 -22.74 10.58 10.22
N LYS A 219 -22.34 10.05 9.04
CA LYS A 219 -21.91 8.65 8.90
C LYS A 219 -20.68 8.30 9.71
N LEU A 220 -19.84 9.28 10.08
CA LEU A 220 -18.70 9.00 10.97
C LEU A 220 -19.14 8.51 12.36
N ARG A 221 -20.36 8.82 12.77
CA ARG A 221 -20.91 8.36 14.06
C ARG A 221 -21.62 7.01 13.95
N THR A 222 -22.18 6.72 12.78
CA THR A 222 -23.12 5.59 12.58
C THR A 222 -22.53 4.43 11.78
N ASP A 223 -21.46 4.65 11.03
CA ASP A 223 -20.86 3.66 10.13
C ASP A 223 -19.36 3.48 10.41
N PRO A 224 -18.96 2.37 11.06
CA PRO A 224 -17.56 2.11 11.36
C PRO A 224 -16.72 1.82 10.11
N ILE A 225 -17.33 1.46 8.97
CA ILE A 225 -16.59 1.32 7.71
C ILE A 225 -16.12 2.70 7.25
N MET A 226 -16.97 3.73 7.40
CA MET A 226 -16.60 5.09 7.04
C MET A 226 -15.46 5.62 7.91
N LEU A 227 -15.39 5.23 9.18
CA LEU A 227 -14.27 5.55 10.07
C LEU A 227 -12.93 5.05 9.52
N PHE A 228 -12.87 3.81 9.03
CA PHE A 228 -11.66 3.30 8.37
C PHE A 228 -11.30 4.12 7.12
N LEU A 229 -12.27 4.38 6.25
CA LEU A 229 -12.03 5.08 4.99
C LEU A 229 -11.56 6.53 5.20
N ILE A 230 -12.15 7.26 6.16
CA ILE A 230 -11.73 8.64 6.45
C ILE A 230 -10.38 8.70 7.16
N THR A 231 -10.12 7.80 8.11
CA THR A 231 -8.82 7.71 8.79
C THR A 231 -7.72 7.36 7.79
N ALA A 232 -8.02 6.50 6.81
CA ALA A 232 -7.12 6.20 5.71
C ALA A 232 -6.71 7.44 4.93
N LEU A 233 -7.68 8.27 4.53
CA LEU A 233 -7.43 9.51 3.81
C LEU A 233 -6.61 10.52 4.64
N SER A 234 -6.86 10.59 5.96
CA SER A 234 -6.09 11.45 6.86
C SER A 234 -4.62 11.03 6.94
N PHE A 235 -4.33 9.73 7.13
CA PHE A 235 -2.95 9.22 7.14
C PHE A 235 -2.30 9.27 5.76
N TYR A 236 -3.08 9.14 4.69
CA TYR A 236 -2.60 9.39 3.33
C TYR A 236 -2.13 10.83 3.16
N GLY A 237 -2.96 11.81 3.56
CA GLY A 237 -2.59 13.23 3.53
C GLY A 237 -1.36 13.54 4.38
N MET A 238 -1.29 12.97 5.58
CA MET A 238 -0.17 13.12 6.50
C MET A 238 1.13 12.54 5.93
N SER A 239 1.12 11.27 5.50
CA SER A 239 2.32 10.61 4.94
C SER A 239 2.77 11.26 3.63
N THR A 240 1.83 11.65 2.76
CA THR A 240 2.15 12.38 1.52
C THR A 240 2.50 13.85 1.72
N PHE A 241 2.43 14.35 2.96
CA PHE A 241 3.08 15.60 3.37
C PHE A 241 4.46 15.35 3.98
N GLU A 242 4.56 14.38 4.87
CA GLU A 242 5.82 13.99 5.51
C GLU A 242 6.89 13.56 4.49
N GLY A 243 6.52 12.79 3.46
CA GLY A 243 7.43 12.34 2.40
C GLY A 243 8.13 13.51 1.68
N PRO A 244 7.37 14.47 1.10
CA PRO A 244 7.95 15.69 0.53
C PRO A 244 8.83 16.48 1.50
N MET A 245 8.48 16.56 2.79
CA MET A 245 9.34 17.20 3.78
C MET A 245 10.65 16.44 3.97
N MET A 246 10.61 15.11 4.09
CA MET A 246 11.80 14.26 4.22
C MET A 246 12.64 14.17 2.94
N SER A 247 12.10 14.58 1.79
CA SER A 247 12.83 14.70 0.52
C SER A 247 13.63 15.99 0.40
N LEU A 248 13.44 16.95 1.31
CA LEU A 248 14.33 18.10 1.38
C LEU A 248 15.69 17.63 1.86
N LYS A 249 16.76 17.90 1.11
CA LYS A 249 18.12 17.45 1.45
C LYS A 249 18.51 17.78 2.90
N SER A 250 18.11 18.93 3.43
CA SER A 250 18.38 19.34 4.82
C SER A 250 17.65 18.51 5.86
N VAL A 251 16.39 18.13 5.60
CA VAL A 251 15.59 17.25 6.49
C VAL A 251 16.09 15.81 6.35
N ASN A 252 16.37 15.37 5.12
CA ASN A 252 16.90 14.05 4.83
C ASN A 252 18.23 13.80 5.55
N ALA A 253 19.08 14.83 5.67
CA ALA A 253 20.33 14.72 6.41
C ALA A 253 20.13 14.32 7.90
N LEU A 254 18.93 14.54 8.46
CA LEU A 254 18.54 14.07 9.79
C LEU A 254 17.77 12.74 9.73
N SER A 255 16.85 12.58 8.77
CA SER A 255 15.92 11.45 8.74
C SER A 255 16.52 10.17 8.13
N HIS A 256 17.49 10.30 7.22
CA HIS A 256 18.11 9.18 6.52
C HIS A 256 18.86 8.25 7.49
N TYR A 257 18.72 6.94 7.29
CA TYR A 257 19.23 5.89 8.19
C TYR A 257 18.73 5.96 9.65
N THR A 258 17.63 6.67 9.90
CA THR A 258 16.98 6.68 11.21
C THR A 258 15.62 6.00 11.19
N ASP A 259 15.11 5.66 12.37
CA ASP A 259 13.74 5.14 12.54
C ASP A 259 12.64 6.13 12.11
N TRP A 260 12.96 7.38 11.75
CA TRP A 260 11.97 8.28 11.14
C TRP A 260 11.48 7.71 9.81
N THR A 261 12.37 7.13 8.99
CA THR A 261 11.98 6.48 7.74
C THR A 261 11.01 5.33 8.00
N VAL A 262 11.23 4.54 9.05
CA VAL A 262 10.32 3.46 9.46
C VAL A 262 8.96 4.01 9.91
N GLY A 263 8.96 5.14 10.65
CA GLY A 263 7.75 5.87 11.04
C GLY A 263 6.94 6.36 9.84
N HIS A 264 7.60 6.94 8.85
CA HIS A 264 6.99 7.38 7.59
C HIS A 264 6.40 6.21 6.81
N VAL A 265 7.15 5.11 6.67
CA VAL A 265 6.67 3.91 6.00
C VAL A 265 5.42 3.37 6.69
N HIS A 266 5.41 3.27 8.02
CA HIS A 266 4.26 2.73 8.75
C HIS A 266 3.09 3.72 8.85
N SER A 267 3.32 5.03 8.76
CA SER A 267 2.22 6.01 8.64
C SER A 267 1.44 5.80 7.34
N GLY A 268 2.14 5.55 6.23
CA GLY A 268 1.52 5.16 4.97
C GLY A 268 0.98 3.72 4.97
N ALA A 269 1.76 2.75 5.42
CA ALA A 269 1.41 1.32 5.31
C ALA A 269 0.25 0.94 6.25
N LEU A 270 0.33 1.30 7.53
CA LEU A 270 -0.73 0.99 8.48
C LEU A 270 -1.89 1.98 8.38
N GLY A 271 -1.57 3.25 8.14
CA GLY A 271 -2.53 4.34 8.28
C GLY A 271 -3.34 4.57 7.03
N TRP A 272 -2.71 4.48 5.87
CA TRP A 272 -3.37 4.62 4.58
C TRP A 272 -3.73 3.26 4.00
N VAL A 273 -2.73 2.44 3.63
CA VAL A 273 -2.90 1.19 2.86
C VAL A 273 -3.79 0.20 3.61
N ALA A 274 -3.45 -0.10 4.86
CA ALA A 274 -4.19 -1.09 5.63
C ALA A 274 -5.60 -0.58 5.97
N MET A 275 -5.76 0.66 6.43
CA MET A 275 -7.08 1.22 6.76
C MET A 275 -8.03 1.27 5.55
N ILE A 276 -7.57 1.73 4.38
CA ILE A 276 -8.44 1.77 3.19
C ILE A 276 -8.80 0.35 2.76
N THR A 277 -7.88 -0.61 2.90
CA THR A 277 -8.13 -2.03 2.63
C THR A 277 -9.17 -2.58 3.58
N PHE A 278 -9.07 -2.30 4.88
CA PHE A 278 -10.02 -2.79 5.88
C PHE A 278 -11.42 -2.27 5.60
N GLY A 279 -11.56 -0.96 5.37
CA GLY A 279 -12.84 -0.36 4.99
C GLY A 279 -13.39 -0.96 3.69
N SER A 280 -12.54 -1.15 2.69
CA SER A 280 -12.91 -1.75 1.40
C SER A 280 -13.37 -3.20 1.55
N LEU A 281 -12.69 -4.01 2.36
CA LEU A 281 -13.04 -5.42 2.60
C LEU A 281 -14.32 -5.55 3.44
N TYR A 282 -14.49 -4.72 4.48
CA TYR A 282 -15.75 -4.68 5.23
C TYR A 282 -16.94 -4.23 4.37
N HIS A 283 -16.71 -3.43 3.33
CA HIS A 283 -17.71 -3.12 2.33
C HIS A 283 -17.97 -4.29 1.37
N LEU A 284 -16.89 -4.86 0.82
CA LEU A 284 -16.97 -5.80 -0.31
C LEU A 284 -17.49 -7.18 0.11
N ILE A 285 -16.91 -7.77 1.16
CA ILE A 285 -17.14 -9.17 1.55
C ILE A 285 -18.62 -9.50 1.84
N PRO A 286 -19.37 -8.73 2.66
CA PRO A 286 -20.79 -9.01 2.88
C PRO A 286 -21.60 -9.04 1.57
N ARG A 287 -21.25 -8.17 0.61
CA ARG A 287 -21.92 -8.10 -0.71
C ARG A 287 -21.57 -9.28 -1.60
N LEU A 288 -20.35 -9.81 -1.53
CA LEU A 288 -19.97 -11.03 -2.25
C LEU A 288 -20.74 -12.26 -1.77
N TRP A 289 -21.09 -12.27 -0.48
CA TRP A 289 -21.80 -13.39 0.17
C TRP A 289 -23.30 -13.15 0.40
N GLY A 290 -23.85 -12.04 -0.11
CA GLY A 290 -25.28 -11.73 0.01
C GLY A 290 -25.80 -11.54 1.44
N VAL A 291 -24.93 -11.28 2.42
CA VAL A 291 -25.29 -11.17 3.85
C VAL A 291 -24.78 -9.88 4.46
N ASN A 292 -25.29 -9.53 5.64
CA ASN A 292 -24.72 -8.44 6.45
C ASN A 292 -23.47 -8.91 7.21
N LEU A 293 -22.62 -7.96 7.63
CA LEU A 293 -21.49 -8.26 8.50
C LEU A 293 -21.96 -8.93 9.81
N TYR A 294 -21.19 -9.92 10.27
CA TYR A 294 -21.50 -10.67 11.48
C TYR A 294 -21.64 -9.78 12.72
N SER A 295 -20.71 -8.83 12.94
CA SER A 295 -20.79 -7.91 14.07
C SER A 295 -20.18 -6.55 13.78
N LEU A 296 -20.99 -5.50 13.82
CA LEU A 296 -20.51 -4.10 13.73
C LEU A 296 -19.71 -3.68 14.98
N LYS A 297 -20.02 -4.24 16.15
CA LYS A 297 -19.25 -3.96 17.38
C LYS A 297 -17.79 -4.37 17.23
N LEU A 298 -17.54 -5.53 16.60
CA LEU A 298 -16.17 -5.99 16.33
C LEU A 298 -15.45 -5.10 15.31
N VAL A 299 -16.17 -4.50 14.35
CA VAL A 299 -15.60 -3.51 13.43
C VAL A 299 -15.15 -2.26 14.19
N TYR A 300 -15.94 -1.77 15.15
CA TYR A 300 -15.51 -0.66 16.02
C TYR A 300 -14.29 -1.01 16.86
N VAL A 301 -14.27 -2.19 17.50
CA VAL A 301 -13.11 -2.63 18.29
C VAL A 301 -11.87 -2.71 17.40
N HIS A 302 -11.97 -3.31 16.21
CA HIS A 302 -10.88 -3.33 15.24
C HIS A 302 -10.41 -1.90 14.89
N PHE A 303 -11.34 -0.98 14.58
CA PHE A 303 -11.00 0.41 14.25
C PHE A 303 -10.18 1.09 15.35
N PHE A 304 -10.59 0.98 16.61
CA PHE A 304 -9.86 1.59 17.72
C PHE A 304 -8.51 0.93 17.97
N LEU A 305 -8.42 -0.41 17.92
CA LEU A 305 -7.15 -1.12 18.06
C LEU A 305 -6.16 -0.71 16.96
N ALA A 306 -6.62 -0.67 15.70
CA ALA A 306 -5.79 -0.27 14.57
C ALA A 306 -5.35 1.20 14.71
N THR A 307 -6.25 2.10 15.09
CA THR A 307 -5.97 3.55 15.22
C THR A 307 -5.04 3.87 16.40
N ILE A 308 -5.26 3.26 17.56
CA ILE A 308 -4.35 3.41 18.71
C ILE A 308 -2.99 2.78 18.37
N GLY A 309 -2.99 1.60 17.76
CA GLY A 309 -1.78 0.89 17.36
C GLY A 309 -0.88 1.72 16.45
N ILE A 310 -1.45 2.34 15.42
CA ILE A 310 -0.68 3.19 14.50
C ILE A 310 -0.18 4.48 15.16
N VAL A 311 -1.00 5.16 15.97
CA VAL A 311 -0.57 6.41 16.63
C VAL A 311 0.61 6.13 17.58
N LEU A 312 0.56 5.03 18.34
CA LEU A 312 1.68 4.59 19.17
C LEU A 312 2.92 4.28 18.32
N TYR A 313 2.75 3.56 17.21
CA TYR A 313 3.85 3.20 16.30
C TYR A 313 4.55 4.46 15.76
N ILE A 314 3.81 5.38 15.13
CA ILE A 314 4.39 6.56 14.48
C ILE A 314 5.04 7.47 15.51
N THR A 315 4.38 7.72 16.65
CA THR A 315 4.93 8.58 17.70
C THR A 315 6.24 8.01 18.25
N ALA A 316 6.31 6.69 18.46
CA ALA A 316 7.55 6.04 18.87
C ALA A 316 8.66 6.19 17.82
N MET A 317 8.33 6.04 16.54
CA MET A 317 9.31 6.15 15.46
C MET A 317 9.78 7.59 15.19
N TRP A 318 8.95 8.60 15.43
CA TRP A 318 9.41 9.99 15.41
C TRP A 318 10.37 10.29 16.55
N VAL A 319 10.06 9.84 17.77
CA VAL A 319 10.97 9.99 18.91
C VAL A 319 12.29 9.25 18.65
N ALA A 320 12.22 8.02 18.15
CA ALA A 320 13.39 7.24 17.76
C ALA A 320 14.21 7.95 16.68
N GLY A 321 13.58 8.32 15.58
CA GLY A 321 14.23 8.87 14.40
C GLY A 321 14.86 10.24 14.63
N ILE A 322 14.12 11.18 15.22
CA ILE A 322 14.65 12.51 15.54
C ILE A 322 15.75 12.38 16.60
N GLY A 323 15.53 11.59 17.65
CA GLY A 323 16.54 11.39 18.70
C GLY A 323 17.82 10.78 18.16
N GLN A 324 17.72 9.70 17.36
CA GLN A 324 18.86 9.05 16.72
C GLN A 324 19.58 10.01 15.77
N GLY A 325 18.84 10.70 14.89
CA GLY A 325 19.42 11.64 13.93
C GLY A 325 20.18 12.78 14.63
N LEU A 326 19.65 13.31 15.74
CA LEU A 326 20.34 14.34 16.54
C LEU A 326 21.58 13.80 17.23
N MET A 327 21.51 12.61 17.85
CA MET A 327 22.66 12.00 18.52
C MET A 327 23.82 11.72 17.55
N LEU A 328 23.52 11.21 16.35
CA LEU A 328 24.54 10.85 15.35
C LEU A 328 25.29 12.05 14.76
N ARG A 329 24.79 13.27 14.93
CA ARG A 329 25.41 14.51 14.43
C ARG A 329 25.74 15.52 15.52
N ALA A 330 25.58 15.15 16.78
CA ALA A 330 25.84 16.05 17.89
C ALA A 330 27.35 16.21 18.09
N PHE A 331 27.78 17.47 18.21
CA PHE A 331 29.13 17.82 18.60
C PHE A 331 29.15 18.41 19.99
N ASP A 332 30.18 18.09 20.78
CA ASP A 332 30.43 18.74 22.06
C ASP A 332 31.03 20.15 21.86
N GLN A 333 31.27 20.84 22.97
CA GLN A 333 31.87 22.19 22.94
C GLN A 333 33.30 22.24 22.36
N TYR A 334 33.94 21.09 22.13
CA TYR A 334 35.28 20.96 21.59
C TYR A 334 35.29 20.48 20.13
N GLY A 335 34.12 20.21 19.53
CA GLY A 335 33.99 19.72 18.16
C GLY A 335 34.18 18.21 18.01
N ASN A 336 34.18 17.43 19.10
CA ASN A 336 34.15 15.97 19.04
C ASN A 336 32.71 15.46 18.95
N LEU A 337 32.51 14.25 18.43
CA LEU A 337 31.19 13.60 18.48
C LEU A 337 30.75 13.42 19.94
N ALA A 338 29.58 13.97 20.28
CA ALA A 338 29.08 14.01 21.66
C ALA A 338 28.56 12.65 22.15
N TYR A 339 28.19 11.75 21.23
CA TYR A 339 27.67 10.43 21.54
C TYR A 339 28.37 9.35 20.73
N THR A 340 28.57 8.19 21.35
CA THR A 340 28.91 6.95 20.66
C THR A 340 27.70 6.37 19.95
N PHE A 341 27.94 5.52 18.94
CA PHE A 341 26.85 4.81 18.28
C PHE A 341 26.05 3.93 19.26
N THR A 342 26.73 3.26 20.20
CA THR A 342 26.10 2.40 21.21
C THR A 342 25.11 3.17 22.09
N GLU A 343 25.41 4.41 22.47
CA GLU A 343 24.47 5.24 23.23
C GLU A 343 23.18 5.52 22.44
N SER A 344 23.29 5.76 21.12
CA SER A 344 22.12 5.89 20.25
C SER A 344 21.29 4.60 20.23
N VAL A 345 21.93 3.43 20.21
CA VAL A 345 21.23 2.13 20.26
C VAL A 345 20.52 1.91 21.59
N VAL A 346 21.16 2.27 22.70
CA VAL A 346 20.54 2.18 24.05
C VAL A 346 19.32 3.10 24.15
N PHE A 347 19.40 4.31 23.59
CA PHE A 347 18.28 5.24 23.52
C PHE A 347 17.07 4.64 22.78
N LEU A 348 17.31 3.91 21.68
CA LEU A 348 16.25 3.32 20.84
C LEU A 348 15.43 2.22 21.52
N HIS A 349 15.92 1.62 22.61
CA HIS A 349 15.20 0.54 23.30
C HIS A 349 13.78 0.95 23.71
N ARG A 350 13.60 2.13 24.32
CA ARG A 350 12.28 2.59 24.79
C ARG A 350 11.31 2.81 23.62
N PRO A 351 11.66 3.55 22.56
CA PRO A 351 10.84 3.61 21.35
C PRO A 351 10.51 2.25 20.75
N TYR A 352 11.43 1.28 20.75
CA TYR A 352 11.17 -0.06 20.21
C TYR A 352 10.14 -0.85 21.01
N VAL A 353 10.11 -0.71 22.33
CA VAL A 353 9.04 -1.30 23.16
C VAL A 353 7.69 -0.70 22.79
N VAL A 354 7.59 0.63 22.67
CA VAL A 354 6.33 1.31 22.30
C VAL A 354 5.89 0.93 20.89
N ARG A 355 6.83 0.84 19.94
CA ARG A 355 6.58 0.32 18.58
C ARG A 355 5.98 -1.07 18.61
N ALA A 356 6.57 -1.98 19.39
CA ALA A 356 6.08 -3.36 19.50
C ALA A 356 4.67 -3.43 20.11
N ILE A 357 4.38 -2.61 21.12
CA ILE A 357 3.04 -2.49 21.71
C ILE A 357 2.03 -1.97 20.67
N GLY A 358 2.38 -0.90 19.95
CA GLY A 358 1.55 -0.34 18.88
C GLY A 358 1.25 -1.36 17.77
N GLY A 359 2.28 -2.08 17.31
CA GLY A 359 2.14 -3.19 16.39
C GLY A 359 1.27 -4.34 16.94
N GLY A 360 1.38 -4.64 18.24
CA GLY A 360 0.55 -5.62 18.92
C GLY A 360 -0.94 -5.26 18.93
N PHE A 361 -1.27 -4.00 19.20
CA PHE A 361 -2.65 -3.49 19.08
C PHE A 361 -3.17 -3.64 17.64
N PHE A 362 -2.37 -3.25 16.65
CA PHE A 362 -2.76 -3.35 15.25
C PHE A 362 -3.00 -4.81 14.82
N LEU A 363 -2.09 -5.72 15.21
CA LEU A 363 -2.22 -7.15 14.94
C LEU A 363 -3.45 -7.78 15.63
N ALA A 364 -3.72 -7.40 16.88
CA ALA A 364 -4.94 -7.84 17.57
C ALA A 364 -6.20 -7.38 16.82
N GLY A 365 -6.19 -6.16 16.29
CA GLY A 365 -7.24 -5.66 15.40
C GLY A 365 -7.43 -6.53 14.15
N MET A 366 -6.34 -6.92 13.49
CA MET A 366 -6.35 -7.81 12.33
C MET A 366 -6.93 -9.19 12.65
N LEU A 367 -6.63 -9.75 13.82
CA LEU A 367 -7.22 -11.03 14.25
C LEU A 367 -8.74 -10.91 14.47
N ILE A 368 -9.20 -9.79 15.04
CA ILE A 368 -10.64 -9.50 15.17
C ILE A 368 -11.30 -9.36 13.80
N MET A 369 -10.64 -8.70 12.84
CA MET A 369 -11.12 -8.61 11.47
C MET A 369 -11.27 -9.98 10.82
N ALA A 370 -10.22 -10.81 10.89
CA ALA A 370 -10.22 -12.15 10.34
C ALA A 370 -11.36 -12.99 10.91
N TRP A 371 -11.56 -12.95 12.23
CA TRP A 371 -12.68 -13.62 12.88
C TRP A 371 -14.05 -13.10 12.39
N ASN A 372 -14.25 -11.79 12.38
CA ASN A 372 -15.53 -11.18 11.97
C ASN A 372 -15.87 -11.51 10.50
N ILE A 373 -14.87 -11.47 9.61
CA ILE A 373 -15.01 -11.87 8.21
C ILE A 373 -15.31 -13.36 8.11
N ALA A 374 -14.56 -14.24 8.79
CA ALA A 374 -14.79 -15.67 8.75
C ALA A 374 -16.22 -16.03 9.18
N MET A 375 -16.74 -15.38 10.22
CA MET A 375 -18.13 -15.56 10.66
C MET A 375 -19.14 -15.01 9.66
N THR A 376 -18.84 -13.87 9.01
CA THR A 376 -19.68 -13.32 7.92
C THR A 376 -19.76 -14.29 6.74
N VAL A 377 -18.63 -14.85 6.30
CA VAL A 377 -18.58 -15.85 5.23
C VAL A 377 -19.37 -17.11 5.61
N ARG A 378 -19.22 -17.60 6.84
CA ARG A 378 -19.99 -18.75 7.35
C ARG A 378 -21.49 -18.49 7.34
N MET A 379 -21.95 -17.27 7.63
CA MET A 379 -23.36 -16.90 7.50
C MET A 379 -23.83 -16.95 6.04
N GLY A 380 -23.01 -16.44 5.11
CA GLY A 380 -23.28 -16.49 3.67
C GLY A 380 -23.48 -17.91 3.16
N ILE A 381 -22.53 -18.81 3.48
CA ILE A 381 -22.61 -20.23 3.09
C ILE A 381 -23.88 -20.90 3.63
N LYS A 382 -24.27 -20.59 4.88
CA LYS A 382 -25.52 -21.12 5.47
C LYS A 382 -26.77 -20.56 4.79
N SER A 383 -26.78 -19.28 4.41
CA SER A 383 -27.90 -18.66 3.69
C SER A 383 -28.10 -19.33 2.34
N GLU A 384 -27.01 -19.47 1.57
CA GLU A 384 -27.03 -20.10 0.25
C GLU A 384 -27.47 -21.57 0.32
N ALA A 385 -27.01 -22.32 1.32
CA ALA A 385 -27.45 -23.69 1.53
C ALA A 385 -28.97 -23.78 1.79
N ARG A 386 -29.52 -22.87 2.61
CA ARG A 386 -30.96 -22.81 2.91
C ARG A 386 -31.78 -22.46 1.65
N GLU A 387 -31.33 -21.49 0.88
CA GLU A 387 -31.99 -21.10 -0.38
C GLU A 387 -32.03 -22.26 -1.39
N ARG A 388 -30.95 -23.05 -1.49
CA ARG A 388 -30.90 -24.26 -2.33
C ARG A 388 -31.85 -25.36 -1.84
N GLU A 389 -31.98 -25.55 -0.52
CA GLU A 389 -32.94 -26.50 0.05
C GLU A 389 -34.38 -26.07 -0.19
N GLU A 390 -34.68 -24.78 -0.01
CA GLU A 390 -35.99 -24.19 -0.29
C GLU A 390 -36.36 -24.32 -1.78
N ALA A 391 -35.41 -24.08 -2.69
CA ALA A 391 -35.61 -24.26 -4.13
C ALA A 391 -35.91 -25.72 -4.51
N ARG A 392 -35.15 -26.68 -3.97
CA ARG A 392 -35.41 -28.12 -4.20
C ARG A 392 -36.77 -28.56 -3.63
N ALA A 393 -37.14 -28.05 -2.46
CA ALA A 393 -38.44 -28.33 -1.85
C ALA A 393 -39.60 -27.73 -2.66
N ALA A 394 -39.39 -26.59 -3.32
CA ALA A 394 -40.38 -25.99 -4.22
C ALA A 394 -40.52 -26.82 -5.51
N GLU A 395 -39.41 -27.24 -6.14
CA GLU A 395 -39.43 -28.12 -7.31
C GLU A 395 -40.15 -29.44 -7.02
N ALA A 396 -39.91 -30.04 -5.85
CA ALA A 396 -40.57 -31.28 -5.42
C ALA A 396 -42.07 -31.12 -5.09
N ARG A 397 -42.56 -29.89 -4.87
CA ARG A 397 -44.00 -29.61 -4.70
C ARG A 397 -44.71 -29.34 -6.03
N THR A 398 -43.96 -28.99 -7.07
CA THR A 398 -44.48 -28.72 -8.43
C THR A 398 -44.41 -29.91 -9.38
N ALA A 399 -43.65 -30.95 -9.02
CA ALA A 399 -43.64 -32.26 -9.66
C ALA A 399 -44.65 -33.18 -8.98
#